data_AF-A0A1B8DGU4-F1
#
_entry.id   AF-A0A1B8DGU4-F1
#
_cell.length_a   1.000
_cell.length_b   1.000
_cell.length_c   1.000
_cell.angle_alpha   90.00
_cell.angle_beta   90.00
_cell.angle_gamma   90.00
#
_symmetry.space_group_name_H-M   'P 1'
#
loop_
_entity.id
_entity.type
_entity.pdbx_description
1 polymer ?
#
loop_
_entity_poly.entity_id
_entity_poly.type
_entity_poly.pdbx_seq_one_letter_code
_entity_poly.pdbx_strand_id
1 'polypeptide(L)'
;MIDAVGFHFVVITPTQTQDKHARRAIRSHATKAGGGARRQGAKLRSWISPNRELGSLKLAKPGEAPTPASTLSISSPRRIGSDFSGLQLPLGIESHMIQELVKLIDINSHGIYPYEICLNVHPVQRGWFPYMISDLCCLHSMMFSIQAFTDGGSYNQLSRRACLHYAKTLQLLQARLNEHDQTVATSDTTIMVVFFLASAAELMEDYATVENHVKGLEKIVNLRGGVQALNTHNNMQAKVCR
;
A
#
# COMPACT_ATOMS: atom_id res chain seq x y z
N MET A 1 43.62 -2.23 -16.18
CA MET A 1 43.29 -0.99 -16.90
C MET A 1 41.82 -1.11 -17.27
N ILE A 2 40.96 -0.40 -16.55
CA ILE A 2 39.50 -0.57 -16.63
C ILE A 2 39.00 0.46 -17.63
N ASP A 3 38.56 0.02 -18.80
CA ASP A 3 37.98 0.91 -19.80
C ASP A 3 36.64 1.46 -19.27
N ALA A 4 36.62 2.77 -19.02
CA ALA A 4 35.41 3.48 -18.66
C ALA A 4 34.44 3.45 -19.85
N VAL A 5 33.26 2.87 -19.67
CA VAL A 5 32.14 2.97 -20.62
C VAL A 5 31.67 4.43 -20.61
N GLY A 6 32.30 5.25 -21.46
CA GLY A 6 31.98 6.66 -21.61
C GLY A 6 30.62 6.85 -22.29
N PHE A 7 29.69 7.49 -21.61
CA PHE A 7 28.45 7.96 -22.23
C PHE A 7 28.77 9.16 -23.13
N HIS A 8 28.39 9.08 -24.41
CA HIS A 8 28.55 10.18 -25.36
C HIS A 8 27.19 10.83 -25.63
N PHE A 9 27.04 12.09 -25.21
CA PHE A 9 25.83 12.87 -25.43
C PHE A 9 25.90 13.57 -26.78
N VAL A 10 24.86 13.39 -27.61
CA VAL A 10 24.71 14.09 -28.88
C VAL A 10 23.68 15.20 -28.69
N VAL A 11 24.13 16.44 -28.71
CA VAL A 11 23.24 17.62 -28.64
C VAL A 11 22.63 17.87 -30.02
N ILE A 12 21.31 17.93 -30.10
CA ILE A 12 20.58 18.23 -31.34
C ILE A 12 19.97 19.63 -31.18
N THR A 13 20.43 20.58 -31.98
CA THR A 13 19.80 21.90 -32.12
C THR A 13 19.08 22.01 -33.46
N PRO A 14 17.97 22.78 -33.55
CA PRO A 14 17.10 22.80 -34.74
C PRO A 14 17.78 23.28 -36.03
N THR A 15 18.92 23.95 -35.92
CA THR A 15 19.63 24.60 -37.03
C THR A 15 20.82 23.80 -37.56
N GLN A 16 21.22 22.70 -36.91
CA GLN A 16 22.43 21.96 -37.27
C GLN A 16 22.10 20.63 -37.96
N THR A 17 22.54 20.48 -39.21
CA THR A 17 22.41 19.22 -39.95
C THR A 17 23.34 18.18 -39.33
N GLN A 18 22.77 17.08 -38.83
CA GLN A 18 23.52 16.05 -38.10
C GLN A 18 24.70 15.50 -38.92
N ASP A 19 25.88 15.38 -38.29
CA ASP A 19 27.05 14.76 -38.90
C ASP A 19 26.78 13.27 -39.28
N LYS A 20 27.33 12.83 -40.41
CA LYS A 20 27.17 11.47 -40.95
C LYS A 20 27.71 10.43 -39.96
N HIS A 21 28.76 10.76 -39.21
CA HIS A 21 29.37 9.87 -38.23
C HIS A 21 28.45 9.68 -37.01
N ALA A 22 27.88 10.77 -36.48
CA ALA A 22 26.88 10.72 -35.42
C ALA A 22 25.64 9.89 -35.82
N ARG A 23 25.16 10.06 -37.05
CA ARG A 23 24.04 9.26 -37.59
C ARG A 23 24.36 7.77 -37.67
N ARG A 24 25.58 7.40 -38.06
CA ARG A 24 26.02 5.99 -38.08
C ARG A 24 26.18 5.41 -36.67
N ALA A 25 26.71 6.18 -35.72
CA ALA A 25 26.83 5.75 -34.33
C ALA A 25 25.46 5.49 -33.68
N ILE A 26 24.51 6.41 -33.88
CA ILE A 26 23.12 6.25 -33.42
C ILE A 26 22.49 4.99 -34.03
N ARG A 27 22.62 4.81 -35.36
CA ARG A 27 22.08 3.63 -36.06
C ARG A 27 22.70 2.33 -35.58
N SER A 28 24.03 2.28 -35.43
CA SER A 28 24.76 1.13 -34.88
C SER A 28 24.26 0.73 -33.49
N HIS A 29 24.11 1.71 -32.59
CA HIS A 29 23.55 1.47 -31.26
C HIS A 29 22.09 1.00 -31.30
N ALA A 30 21.25 1.62 -32.13
CA ALA A 30 19.85 1.24 -32.27
C ALA A 30 19.69 -0.16 -32.88
N THR A 31 20.51 -0.54 -33.86
CA THR A 31 20.49 -1.88 -34.47
C THR A 31 21.05 -2.94 -33.52
N LYS A 32 22.06 -2.60 -32.71
CA LYS A 32 22.59 -3.50 -31.68
C LYS A 32 21.58 -3.74 -30.54
N ALA A 33 20.74 -2.76 -30.25
CA ALA A 33 19.61 -2.91 -29.33
C ALA A 33 18.39 -3.65 -29.93
N GLY A 34 18.31 -3.75 -31.26
CA GLY A 34 17.17 -4.36 -31.97
C GLY A 34 17.41 -5.76 -32.58
N GLY A 35 18.66 -6.16 -32.79
CA GLY A 35 19.00 -7.31 -33.67
C GLY A 35 19.35 -8.63 -33.00
N GLY A 36 19.41 -8.72 -31.66
CA GLY A 36 19.80 -9.95 -30.96
C GLY A 36 18.87 -10.22 -29.78
N ALA A 37 18.28 -11.41 -29.76
CA ALA A 37 17.24 -11.86 -28.85
C ALA A 37 15.85 -11.23 -29.12
N ARG A 38 15.02 -12.03 -29.81
CA ARG A 38 13.57 -12.05 -29.65
C ARG A 38 13.29 -11.84 -28.16
N ARG A 39 12.85 -10.64 -27.78
CA ARG A 39 12.58 -10.25 -26.39
C ARG A 39 11.62 -11.27 -25.79
N GLN A 40 12.13 -12.30 -25.12
CA GLN A 40 11.45 -12.80 -23.94
C GLN A 40 11.37 -11.56 -23.06
N GLY A 41 10.20 -10.94 -22.97
CA GLY A 41 10.00 -9.74 -22.17
C GLY A 41 10.68 -9.97 -20.83
N ALA A 42 11.49 -9.01 -20.38
CA ALA A 42 12.22 -9.14 -19.13
C ALA A 42 11.26 -9.69 -18.07
N LYS A 43 11.49 -10.92 -17.62
CA LYS A 43 10.63 -11.56 -16.62
C LYS A 43 10.90 -10.81 -15.32
N LEU A 44 10.12 -9.75 -15.08
CA LEU A 44 10.05 -9.11 -13.77
C LEU A 44 9.52 -10.15 -12.79
N ARG A 45 10.42 -10.71 -11.98
CA ARG A 45 10.05 -11.53 -10.84
C ARG A 45 9.75 -10.59 -9.69
N SER A 46 8.57 -10.73 -9.09
CA SER A 46 8.24 -10.03 -7.85
C SER A 46 9.14 -10.56 -6.74
N TRP A 47 9.85 -9.69 -6.02
CA TRP A 47 10.63 -10.10 -4.84
C TRP A 47 9.72 -10.59 -3.70
N ILE A 48 8.49 -10.08 -3.63
CA ILE A 48 7.43 -10.51 -2.69
C ILE A 48 6.86 -11.88 -3.10
N SER A 49 7.04 -12.32 -4.35
CA SER A 49 6.55 -13.60 -4.85
C SER A 49 7.47 -14.14 -5.96
N PRO A 50 8.62 -14.74 -5.61
CA PRO A 50 9.67 -15.12 -6.58
C PRO A 50 9.23 -16.19 -7.60
N ASN A 51 8.18 -16.96 -7.27
CA ASN A 51 7.54 -17.93 -8.16
C ASN A 51 6.50 -17.33 -9.10
N ARG A 52 6.22 -16.02 -9.03
CA ARG A 52 5.29 -15.33 -9.92
C ARG A 52 5.99 -15.00 -11.24
N GLU A 53 5.55 -15.62 -12.32
CA GLU A 53 5.73 -15.04 -13.64
C GLU A 53 4.73 -13.90 -13.77
N LEU A 54 5.20 -12.65 -13.77
CA LEU A 54 4.40 -11.51 -14.16
C LEU A 54 4.18 -11.64 -15.68
N GLY A 55 3.18 -12.43 -16.06
CA GLY A 55 2.80 -12.62 -17.45
C GLY A 55 2.70 -11.27 -18.13
N SER A 56 3.19 -11.17 -19.37
CA SER A 56 3.17 -9.94 -20.17
C SER A 56 1.80 -9.27 -20.01
N LEU A 57 1.75 -8.12 -19.34
CA LEU A 57 0.54 -7.30 -19.19
C LEU A 57 -0.04 -7.11 -20.59
N LYS A 58 -1.01 -7.95 -20.97
CA LYS A 58 -1.79 -7.70 -22.16
C LYS A 58 -2.70 -6.57 -21.76
N LEU A 59 -2.33 -5.37 -22.22
CA LEU A 59 -3.20 -4.20 -22.23
C LEU A 59 -4.59 -4.69 -22.67
N ALA A 60 -5.56 -4.69 -21.74
CA ALA A 60 -6.92 -5.05 -22.05
C ALA A 60 -7.34 -4.18 -23.24
N LYS A 61 -7.77 -4.83 -24.33
CA LYS A 61 -8.30 -4.08 -25.47
C LYS A 61 -9.53 -3.33 -24.98
N PRO A 62 -9.63 -2.00 -25.18
CA PRO A 62 -10.84 -1.27 -24.87
C PRO A 62 -11.92 -1.74 -25.86
N GLY A 63 -12.96 -2.44 -25.39
CA GLY A 63 -14.04 -2.86 -26.29
C GLY A 63 -15.07 -3.85 -25.77
N GLU A 64 -14.81 -4.65 -24.74
CA GLU A 64 -15.84 -5.56 -24.21
C GLU A 64 -16.50 -4.98 -22.97
N ALA A 65 -17.62 -4.29 -23.20
CA ALA A 65 -18.56 -3.93 -22.14
C ALA A 65 -19.21 -5.22 -21.60
N PRO A 66 -19.34 -5.40 -20.27
CA PRO A 66 -20.12 -6.50 -19.73
C PRO A 66 -21.59 -6.35 -20.12
N THR A 67 -22.16 -7.36 -20.75
CA THR A 67 -23.60 -7.47 -20.98
C THR A 67 -24.36 -7.30 -19.65
N PRO A 68 -25.32 -6.35 -19.54
CA PRO A 68 -26.07 -6.16 -18.33
C PRO A 68 -27.03 -7.33 -18.15
N ALA A 69 -26.77 -8.18 -17.15
CA ALA A 69 -27.77 -9.14 -16.69
C ALA A 69 -28.97 -8.36 -16.13
N SER A 70 -30.18 -8.67 -16.62
CA SER A 70 -31.42 -8.07 -16.16
C SER A 70 -31.57 -8.19 -14.64
N THR A 71 -31.38 -7.09 -13.93
CA THR A 71 -31.70 -6.97 -12.51
C THR A 71 -33.20 -6.80 -12.37
N LEU A 72 -33.88 -7.84 -11.88
CA LEU A 72 -35.21 -7.71 -11.30
C LEU A 72 -35.12 -6.69 -10.17
N SER A 73 -35.84 -5.57 -10.30
CA SER A 73 -35.89 -4.52 -9.27
C SER A 73 -36.73 -5.01 -8.08
N ILE A 74 -36.08 -5.70 -7.15
CA ILE A 74 -36.65 -5.94 -5.83
C ILE A 74 -36.59 -4.61 -5.08
N SER A 75 -37.75 -4.05 -4.76
CA SER A 75 -37.86 -2.89 -3.88
C SER A 75 -37.25 -3.24 -2.52
N SER A 76 -36.06 -2.71 -2.26
CA SER A 76 -35.39 -2.87 -0.97
C SER A 76 -36.32 -2.35 0.13
N PRO A 77 -36.59 -3.15 1.18
CA PRO A 77 -37.30 -2.64 2.34
C PRO A 77 -36.57 -1.40 2.88
N ARG A 78 -37.34 -0.48 3.46
CA ARG A 78 -36.81 0.71 4.13
C ARG A 78 -35.76 0.27 5.15
N ARG A 79 -34.51 0.75 5.04
CA ARG A 79 -33.45 0.43 6.02
C ARG A 79 -33.93 0.85 7.41
N ILE A 80 -34.11 -0.12 8.29
CA ILE A 80 -34.40 0.08 9.71
C ILE A 80 -33.18 -0.42 10.47
N GLY A 81 -32.46 0.50 11.10
CA GLY A 81 -31.22 0.21 11.83
C GLY A 81 -29.95 0.36 10.99
N SER A 82 -28.81 0.47 11.68
CA SER A 82 -27.48 0.36 11.09
C SER A 82 -27.24 -1.09 10.66
N ASP A 83 -26.53 -1.31 9.54
CA ASP A 83 -26.21 -2.63 8.97
C ASP A 83 -25.53 -3.59 9.99
N PHE A 84 -25.00 -3.05 11.10
CA PHE A 84 -24.31 -3.81 12.16
C PHE A 84 -25.05 -3.83 13.50
N SER A 85 -26.27 -3.30 13.58
CA SER A 85 -27.00 -3.14 14.84
C SER A 85 -27.38 -4.47 15.53
N GLY A 86 -27.25 -5.60 14.83
CA GLY A 86 -27.53 -6.95 15.35
C GLY A 86 -26.29 -7.81 15.65
N LEU A 87 -25.07 -7.30 15.42
CA LEU A 87 -23.85 -8.06 15.71
C LEU A 87 -23.38 -7.83 17.15
N GLN A 88 -23.03 -8.90 17.86
CA GLN A 88 -22.25 -8.78 19.09
C GLN A 88 -20.83 -8.37 18.71
N LEU A 89 -20.53 -7.09 18.86
CA LEU A 89 -19.19 -6.55 18.62
C LEU A 89 -18.30 -6.80 19.85
N PRO A 90 -17.01 -7.10 19.65
CA PRO A 90 -16.04 -7.15 20.73
C PRO A 90 -16.06 -5.87 21.58
N LEU A 91 -15.77 -6.01 22.87
CA LEU A 91 -15.76 -4.89 23.81
C LEU A 91 -14.81 -3.78 23.30
N GLY A 92 -15.33 -2.56 23.14
CA GLY A 92 -14.57 -1.41 22.62
C GLY A 92 -14.71 -1.16 21.11
N ILE A 93 -15.43 -2.02 20.37
CA ILE A 93 -15.76 -1.81 18.96
C ILE A 93 -17.18 -1.27 18.86
N GLU A 94 -17.34 -0.04 18.36
CA GLU A 94 -18.65 0.55 18.12
C GLU A 94 -19.10 0.35 16.67
N SER A 95 -20.41 0.18 16.45
CA SER A 95 -20.99 -0.01 15.10
C SER A 95 -20.62 1.07 14.09
N HIS A 96 -20.43 2.30 14.55
CA HIS A 96 -20.01 3.40 13.67
C HIS A 96 -18.59 3.20 13.13
N MET A 97 -17.69 2.56 13.90
CA MET A 97 -16.32 2.29 13.47
C MET A 97 -16.30 1.32 12.29
N ILE A 98 -17.20 0.33 12.29
CA ILE A 98 -17.30 -0.66 11.21
C ILE A 98 -17.79 -0.02 9.91
N GLN A 99 -18.72 0.93 10.01
CA GLN A 99 -19.19 1.68 8.85
C GLN A 99 -18.09 2.55 8.24
N GLU A 100 -17.28 3.20 9.09
CA GLU A 100 -16.16 4.05 8.67
C GLU A 100 -15.03 3.23 8.02
N LEU A 101 -14.81 1.99 8.46
CA LEU A 101 -13.79 1.10 7.91
C LEU A 101 -13.98 0.78 6.41
N VAL A 102 -15.20 0.87 5.87
CA VAL A 102 -15.45 0.75 4.42
C VAL A 102 -14.68 1.83 3.65
N LYS A 103 -14.61 3.06 4.17
CA LYS A 103 -13.86 4.17 3.54
C LYS A 103 -12.37 3.86 3.47
N LEU A 104 -11.82 3.17 4.47
CA LEU A 104 -10.40 2.78 4.47
C LEU A 104 -10.10 1.77 3.36
N ILE A 105 -11.02 0.82 3.08
CA ILE A 105 -10.85 -0.12 1.97
C ILE A 105 -10.79 0.64 0.64
N ASP A 106 -11.68 1.62 0.44
CA ASP A 106 -11.74 2.43 -0.78
C ASP A 106 -10.51 3.34 -0.94
N ILE A 107 -10.07 3.99 0.14
CA ILE A 107 -8.83 4.78 0.15
C ILE A 107 -7.63 3.89 -0.19
N ASN A 108 -7.57 2.70 0.42
CA ASN A 108 -6.48 1.78 0.16
C ASN A 108 -6.50 1.32 -1.29
N SER A 109 -7.65 0.88 -1.83
CA SER A 109 -7.79 0.28 -3.17
C SER A 109 -7.45 1.24 -4.32
N HIS A 110 -7.67 2.54 -4.14
CA HIS A 110 -7.48 3.54 -5.20
C HIS A 110 -6.32 4.51 -4.99
N GLY A 111 -5.81 4.68 -3.75
CA GLY A 111 -4.89 5.77 -3.42
C GLY A 111 -3.46 5.36 -3.03
N ILE A 112 -3.25 4.18 -2.45
CA ILE A 112 -1.98 3.89 -1.73
C ILE A 112 -1.13 2.82 -2.42
N TYR A 113 -1.72 1.81 -3.06
CA TYR A 113 -0.98 0.73 -3.71
C TYR A 113 -1.58 0.37 -5.08
N PRO A 114 -0.77 0.10 -6.10
CA PRO A 114 -1.25 -0.58 -7.29
C PRO A 114 -1.49 -2.05 -6.96
N TYR A 115 -2.70 -2.40 -6.50
CA TYR A 115 -3.06 -3.77 -6.05
C TYR A 115 -2.71 -4.81 -7.11
N GLU A 116 -3.05 -4.55 -8.36
CA GLU A 116 -2.78 -5.45 -9.49
C GLU A 116 -1.28 -5.82 -9.64
N ILE A 117 -0.39 -4.90 -9.24
CA ILE A 117 1.06 -5.04 -9.34
C ILE A 117 1.62 -5.67 -8.06
N CYS A 118 1.28 -5.12 -6.90
CA CYS A 118 1.90 -5.47 -5.63
C CYS A 118 1.20 -6.63 -4.89
N LEU A 119 -0.10 -6.82 -5.10
CA LEU A 119 -0.98 -7.62 -4.22
C LEU A 119 -1.88 -8.58 -5.02
N ASN A 120 -1.65 -9.90 -4.90
CA ASN A 120 -2.44 -10.91 -5.63
C ASN A 120 -3.81 -11.21 -5.01
N VAL A 121 -4.27 -10.40 -4.05
CA VAL A 121 -5.50 -10.67 -3.29
C VAL A 121 -6.22 -9.38 -2.95
N HIS A 122 -7.52 -9.33 -3.24
CA HIS A 122 -8.41 -8.32 -2.70
C HIS A 122 -8.30 -8.28 -1.15
N PRO A 123 -8.15 -7.10 -0.52
CA PRO A 123 -7.87 -6.97 0.92
C PRO A 123 -8.91 -7.65 1.82
N VAL A 124 -10.13 -7.84 1.31
CA VAL A 124 -11.24 -8.51 2.00
C VAL A 124 -11.29 -10.04 1.79
N GLN A 125 -10.79 -10.56 0.66
CA GLN A 125 -11.00 -11.98 0.28
C GLN A 125 -9.91 -12.93 0.82
N ARG A 126 -8.67 -12.46 1.02
CA ARG A 126 -7.61 -13.14 1.81
C ARG A 126 -6.59 -12.16 2.42
N GLY A 127 -6.99 -10.89 2.57
CA GLY A 127 -6.07 -9.85 3.02
C GLY A 127 -6.10 -9.69 4.53
N TRP A 128 -5.04 -9.10 5.06
CA TRP A 128 -4.90 -8.44 6.36
C TRP A 128 -6.16 -7.84 7.04
N PHE A 129 -7.19 -7.43 6.29
CA PHE A 129 -8.28 -6.61 6.82
C PHE A 129 -9.13 -7.29 7.92
N PRO A 130 -9.63 -8.53 7.76
CA PRO A 130 -10.39 -9.21 8.82
C PRO A 130 -9.55 -9.43 10.09
N TYR A 131 -8.25 -9.62 9.95
CA TYR A 131 -7.34 -9.77 11.09
C TYR A 131 -7.16 -8.45 11.85
N MET A 132 -7.04 -7.33 11.13
CA MET A 132 -6.90 -6.01 11.76
C MET A 132 -8.16 -5.55 12.50
N ILE A 133 -9.35 -5.84 11.99
CA ILE A 133 -10.60 -5.44 12.66
C ILE A 133 -10.87 -6.22 13.95
N SER A 134 -10.23 -7.39 14.12
CA SER A 134 -10.26 -8.17 15.36
C SER A 134 -9.31 -7.63 16.43
N ASP A 135 -8.41 -6.70 16.08
CA ASP A 135 -7.41 -6.14 16.97
C ASP A 135 -7.77 -4.70 17.36
N LEU A 136 -7.90 -4.43 18.66
CA LEU A 136 -8.39 -3.14 19.15
C LEU A 136 -7.43 -1.98 18.86
N CYS A 137 -6.11 -2.22 18.92
CA CYS A 137 -5.12 -1.18 18.62
C CYS A 137 -5.13 -0.84 17.14
N CYS A 138 -5.20 -1.87 16.28
CA CYS A 138 -5.39 -1.73 14.85
C CYS A 138 -6.66 -0.94 14.54
N LEU A 139 -7.79 -1.28 15.18
CA LEU A 139 -9.04 -0.58 14.96
C LEU A 139 -8.92 0.92 15.30
N HIS A 140 -8.38 1.28 16.46
CA HIS A 140 -8.17 2.68 16.81
C HIS A 140 -7.21 3.37 15.83
N SER A 141 -6.13 2.71 15.38
CA SER A 141 -5.19 3.29 14.43
C SER A 141 -5.82 3.52 13.05
N MET A 142 -6.68 2.61 12.60
CA MET A 142 -7.45 2.73 11.35
C MET A 142 -8.46 3.87 11.44
N MET A 143 -9.20 3.96 12.54
CA MET A 143 -10.13 5.05 12.79
C MET A 143 -9.44 6.41 12.84
N PHE A 144 -8.27 6.49 13.48
CA PHE A 144 -7.45 7.71 13.43
C PHE A 144 -7.04 8.06 12.00
N SER A 145 -6.55 7.08 11.22
CA SER A 145 -6.12 7.29 9.84
C SER A 145 -7.27 7.77 8.94
N ILE A 146 -8.47 7.21 9.09
CA ILE A 146 -9.67 7.65 8.35
C ILE A 146 -9.99 9.10 8.70
N GLN A 147 -10.00 9.45 9.99
CA GLN A 147 -10.34 10.81 10.40
C GLN A 147 -9.27 11.82 9.99
N ALA A 148 -7.98 11.46 10.08
CA ALA A 148 -6.89 12.31 9.59
C ALA A 148 -7.03 12.60 8.08
N PHE A 149 -7.55 11.63 7.31
CA PHE A 149 -7.85 11.81 5.89
C PHE A 149 -9.05 12.72 5.64
N THR A 150 -10.11 12.59 6.43
CA THR A 150 -11.31 13.43 6.24
C THR A 150 -11.15 14.84 6.77
N ASP A 151 -10.32 15.04 7.81
CA ASP A 151 -10.16 16.31 8.51
C ASP A 151 -9.21 17.29 7.78
N GLY A 152 -8.62 16.90 6.63
CA GLY A 152 -7.93 17.84 5.74
C GLY A 152 -6.48 18.16 6.08
N GLY A 153 -5.77 17.28 6.79
CA GLY A 153 -4.30 17.21 6.69
C GLY A 153 -3.47 18.06 7.66
N SER A 154 -4.00 18.52 8.80
CA SER A 154 -3.15 19.10 9.85
C SER A 154 -3.53 18.62 11.25
N TYR A 155 -2.53 18.29 12.08
CA TYR A 155 -2.71 17.92 13.49
C TYR A 155 -3.53 18.96 14.27
N ASN A 156 -3.42 20.25 13.91
CA ASN A 156 -4.14 21.35 14.56
C ASN A 156 -5.65 21.40 14.22
N GLN A 157 -6.07 20.63 13.22
CA GLN A 157 -7.46 20.55 12.76
C GLN A 157 -8.11 19.19 13.06
N LEU A 158 -7.39 18.29 13.76
CA LEU A 158 -7.91 16.99 14.11
C LEU A 158 -9.17 17.12 14.97
N SER A 159 -10.22 16.42 14.54
CA SER A 159 -11.45 16.32 15.31
C SER A 159 -11.20 15.67 16.67
N ARG A 160 -12.06 15.98 17.65
CA ARG A 160 -12.02 15.33 18.98
C ARG A 160 -12.02 13.80 18.88
N ARG A 161 -12.70 13.25 17.88
CA ARG A 161 -12.72 11.81 17.61
C ARG A 161 -11.36 11.31 17.13
N ALA A 162 -10.73 11.99 16.19
CA ALA A 162 -9.38 11.66 15.75
C ALA A 162 -8.39 11.65 16.92
N CYS A 163 -8.41 12.68 17.77
CA CYS A 163 -7.56 12.75 18.97
C CYS A 163 -7.82 11.59 19.94
N LEU A 164 -9.07 11.18 20.13
CA LEU A 164 -9.42 10.03 20.97
C LEU A 164 -8.83 8.74 20.41
N HIS A 165 -9.04 8.46 19.11
CA HIS A 165 -8.50 7.28 18.47
C HIS A 165 -6.97 7.27 18.46
N TYR A 166 -6.34 8.43 18.27
CA TYR A 166 -4.89 8.58 18.36
C TYR A 166 -4.37 8.26 19.76
N ALA A 167 -4.96 8.85 20.80
CA ALA A 167 -4.56 8.61 22.19
C ALA A 167 -4.73 7.12 22.58
N LYS A 168 -5.84 6.49 22.17
CA LYS A 168 -6.06 5.05 22.38
C LYS A 168 -5.05 4.19 21.65
N THR A 169 -4.71 4.56 20.41
CA THR A 169 -3.67 3.87 19.63
C THR A 169 -2.34 3.91 20.36
N LEU A 170 -1.88 5.10 20.80
CA LEU A 170 -0.62 5.25 21.51
C LEU A 170 -0.61 4.49 22.84
N GLN A 171 -1.70 4.55 23.62
CA GLN A 171 -1.82 3.82 24.88
C GLN A 171 -1.67 2.31 24.69
N LEU A 172 -2.41 1.74 23.73
CA LEU A 172 -2.39 0.31 23.45
C LEU A 172 -1.05 -0.12 22.83
N LEU A 173 -0.49 0.69 21.93
CA LEU A 173 0.81 0.42 21.32
C LEU A 173 1.92 0.44 22.37
N GLN A 174 1.94 1.43 23.26
CA GLN A 174 2.91 1.49 24.35
C GLN A 174 2.80 0.28 25.28
N ALA A 175 1.58 -0.19 25.59
CA ALA A 175 1.40 -1.41 26.36
C ALA A 175 2.06 -2.61 25.66
N ARG A 176 1.81 -2.81 24.36
CA ARG A 176 2.42 -3.90 23.57
C ARG A 176 3.93 -3.84 23.51
N LEU A 177 4.49 -2.64 23.36
CA LEU A 177 5.93 -2.46 23.26
C LEU A 177 6.64 -2.67 24.61
N ASN A 178 5.93 -2.46 25.72
CA ASN A 178 6.43 -2.66 27.08
C ASN A 178 6.14 -4.06 27.63
N GLU A 179 5.38 -4.89 26.90
CA GLU A 179 5.15 -6.28 27.30
C GLU A 179 6.46 -7.08 27.27
N HIS A 180 6.61 -7.97 28.24
CA HIS A 180 7.78 -8.83 28.33
C HIS A 180 7.87 -9.81 27.15
N ASP A 181 6.72 -10.20 26.61
CA ASP A 181 6.62 -11.06 25.45
C ASP A 181 6.92 -10.26 24.15
N GLN A 182 8.13 -10.44 23.64
CA GLN A 182 8.59 -9.84 22.39
C GLN A 182 7.73 -10.25 21.17
N THR A 183 6.97 -11.35 21.24
CA THR A 183 6.11 -11.78 20.13
C THR A 183 4.93 -10.83 19.90
N VAL A 184 4.45 -10.16 20.96
CA VAL A 184 3.38 -9.16 20.87
C VAL A 184 3.92 -7.85 20.31
N ALA A 185 5.08 -7.42 20.78
CA ALA A 185 5.76 -6.21 20.27
C ALA A 185 6.14 -6.31 18.78
N THR A 186 6.37 -7.53 18.28
CA THR A 186 6.75 -7.79 16.89
C THR A 186 5.64 -8.45 16.07
N SER A 187 4.40 -8.46 16.56
CA SER A 187 3.27 -9.07 15.86
C SER A 187 2.91 -8.31 14.57
N ASP A 188 2.23 -9.01 13.65
CA ASP A 188 1.71 -8.41 12.42
C ASP A 188 0.82 -7.19 12.72
N THR A 189 -0.02 -7.26 13.77
CA THR A 189 -0.88 -6.14 14.19
C THR A 189 -0.08 -4.94 14.69
N THR A 190 0.95 -5.15 15.51
CA THR A 190 1.79 -4.07 16.04
C THR A 190 2.55 -3.36 14.94
N ILE A 191 3.15 -4.12 14.02
CA ILE A 191 3.87 -3.56 12.86
C ILE A 191 2.90 -2.74 11.98
N MET A 192 1.70 -3.26 11.74
CA MET A 192 0.69 -2.55 10.96
C MET A 192 0.17 -1.28 11.64
N VAL A 193 0.04 -1.26 12.96
CA VAL A 193 -0.30 -0.04 13.72
C VAL A 193 0.75 1.04 13.50
N VAL A 194 2.04 0.69 13.58
CA VAL A 194 3.13 1.65 13.35
C VAL A 194 3.12 2.14 11.91
N PHE A 195 2.88 1.25 10.93
CA PHE A 195 2.67 1.64 9.53
C PHE A 195 1.52 2.66 9.39
N PHE A 196 0.39 2.44 10.04
CA PHE A 196 -0.74 3.37 9.97
C PHE A 196 -0.44 4.74 10.58
N LEU A 197 0.29 4.78 11.69
CA LEU A 197 0.75 6.05 12.27
C LEU A 197 1.68 6.79 11.31
N ALA A 198 2.61 6.09 10.65
CA ALA A 198 3.46 6.68 9.61
C ALA A 198 2.65 7.22 8.43
N SER A 199 1.70 6.43 7.91
CA SER A 199 0.84 6.85 6.79
C SER A 199 -0.07 8.03 7.14
N ALA A 200 -0.60 8.08 8.37
CA ALA A 200 -1.39 9.21 8.83
C ALA A 200 -0.54 10.47 8.94
N ALA A 201 0.69 10.38 9.46
CA ALA A 201 1.63 11.49 9.51
C ALA A 201 2.03 11.98 8.11
N GLU A 202 2.25 11.07 7.16
CA GLU A 202 2.54 11.39 5.76
C GLU A 202 1.39 12.19 5.14
N LEU A 203 0.16 11.77 5.39
CA LEU A 203 -1.05 12.42 4.90
C LEU A 203 -1.28 13.81 5.52
N MET A 204 -0.84 14.02 6.75
CA MET A 204 -0.85 15.33 7.41
C MET A 204 0.41 16.16 7.10
N GLU A 205 1.25 15.69 6.18
CA GLU A 205 2.51 16.33 5.76
C GLU A 205 3.50 16.58 6.93
N ASP A 206 3.38 15.81 8.02
CA ASP A 206 4.28 15.85 9.17
C ASP A 206 5.45 14.87 8.98
N TYR A 207 6.37 15.26 8.11
CA TYR A 207 7.51 14.42 7.74
C TYR A 207 8.47 14.12 8.91
N ALA A 208 8.52 14.99 9.93
CA ALA A 208 9.31 14.72 11.13
C ALA A 208 8.72 13.55 11.92
N THR A 209 7.39 13.51 12.06
CA THR A 209 6.69 12.38 12.68
C THR A 209 6.76 11.12 11.82
N VAL A 210 6.69 11.23 10.49
CA VAL A 210 6.92 10.12 9.56
C VAL A 210 8.29 9.48 9.81
N GLU A 211 9.37 10.26 9.86
CA GLU A 211 10.72 9.74 10.07
C GLU A 211 10.82 8.94 11.37
N ASN A 212 10.21 9.43 12.45
CA ASN A 212 10.19 8.73 13.74
C ASN A 212 9.43 7.40 13.66
N HIS A 213 8.26 7.37 13.01
CA HIS A 213 7.51 6.14 12.85
C HIS A 213 8.19 5.13 11.93
N VAL A 214 8.82 5.58 10.84
CA VAL A 214 9.58 4.71 9.92
C VAL A 214 10.79 4.10 10.60
N LYS A 215 11.56 4.86 11.40
CA LYS A 215 12.67 4.30 12.21
C LYS A 215 12.18 3.26 13.20
N GLY A 216 11.03 3.52 13.85
CA GLY A 216 10.39 2.54 14.74
C GLY A 216 9.96 1.27 14.00
N LEU A 217 9.35 1.44 12.82
CA LEU A 217 8.91 0.35 11.96
C LEU A 217 10.07 -0.54 11.53
N GLU A 218 11.15 0.07 11.02
CA GLU A 218 12.39 -0.63 10.64
C GLU A 218 12.94 -1.44 11.82
N LYS A 219 13.01 -0.84 13.01
CA LYS A 219 13.48 -1.54 14.22
C LYS A 219 12.64 -2.76 14.56
N ILE A 220 11.31 -2.63 14.59
CA ILE A 220 10.41 -3.74 14.94
C ILE A 220 10.48 -4.85 13.89
N VAL A 221 10.53 -4.49 12.60
CA VAL A 221 10.67 -5.45 11.49
C VAL A 221 12.00 -6.19 11.57
N ASN A 222 13.09 -5.50 11.89
CA ASN A 222 14.40 -6.14 12.10
C ASN A 222 14.38 -7.11 13.28
N LEU A 223 13.75 -6.75 14.40
CA LEU A 223 13.56 -7.64 15.55
C LEU A 223 12.72 -8.88 15.21
N ARG A 224 11.75 -8.75 14.29
CA ARG A 224 10.93 -9.87 13.79
C ARG A 224 11.69 -10.84 12.88
N GLY A 225 12.91 -10.49 12.44
CA GLY A 225 13.69 -11.27 11.48
C GLY A 225 13.71 -10.69 10.06
N GLY A 226 13.35 -9.41 9.90
CA GLY A 226 13.35 -8.68 8.65
C GLY A 226 12.07 -8.86 7.82
N VAL A 227 12.01 -8.20 6.67
CA VAL A 227 10.81 -8.18 5.80
C VAL A 227 10.38 -9.58 5.35
N GLN A 228 11.33 -10.50 5.15
CA GLN A 228 11.05 -11.87 4.76
C GLN A 228 10.28 -12.67 5.82
N ALA A 229 10.37 -12.26 7.09
CA ALA A 229 9.60 -12.85 8.18
C ALA A 229 8.12 -12.43 8.18
N LEU A 230 7.73 -11.42 7.39
CA LEU A 230 6.35 -10.93 7.26
C LEU A 230 5.56 -11.74 6.22
N ASN A 231 5.64 -13.07 6.29
CA ASN A 231 5.14 -13.98 5.25
C ASN A 231 3.71 -14.49 5.48
N THR A 232 3.10 -14.19 6.64
CA THR A 232 1.72 -14.60 6.97
C THR A 232 0.73 -13.98 5.99
N HIS A 233 0.98 -12.72 5.61
CA HIS A 233 0.11 -11.96 4.73
C HIS A 233 0.99 -11.19 3.72
N ASN A 234 1.07 -11.67 2.47
CA ASN A 234 1.95 -11.12 1.41
C ASN A 234 1.79 -9.61 1.17
N ASN A 235 0.66 -9.07 1.58
CA ASN A 235 0.35 -7.65 1.47
C ASN A 235 0.99 -6.77 2.53
N MET A 236 1.41 -7.34 3.66
CA MET A 236 2.10 -6.62 4.71
C MET A 236 3.51 -6.22 4.28
N GLN A 237 4.22 -7.10 3.57
CA GLN A 237 5.52 -6.80 2.97
C GLN A 237 5.45 -5.61 2.01
N ALA A 238 4.47 -5.62 1.12
CA ALA A 238 4.25 -4.51 0.19
C ALA A 238 3.99 -3.19 0.93
N LYS A 239 3.30 -3.24 2.08
CA LYS A 239 2.99 -2.05 2.87
C LYS A 239 4.20 -1.47 3.59
N VAL A 240 4.98 -2.33 4.22
CA VAL A 240 6.16 -1.93 4.99
C VAL A 240 7.29 -1.42 4.09
N CYS A 241 7.34 -1.86 2.82
CA CYS A 241 8.40 -1.48 1.88
C CYS A 241 8.08 -0.28 0.97
N ARG A 242 6.91 0.36 1.13
CA ARG A 242 6.62 1.63 0.46
C ARG A 242 7.34 2.75 1.18
#